data_AF-A0A4Q9XL06-F1
#
_entry.id   AF-A0A4Q9XL06-F1
#
_cell.length_a   1.000
_cell.length_b   1.000
_cell.length_c   1.000
_cell.angle_alpha   90.00
_cell.angle_beta   90.00
_cell.angle_gamma   90.00
#
_symmetry.space_group_name_H-M   'P 1'
#
loop_
_entity.id
_entity.type
_entity.pdbx_description
1 polymer ?
#
loop_
_entity_poly.entity_id
_entity_poly.type
_entity_poly.pdbx_seq_one_letter_code
_entity_poly.pdbx_strand_id
1 'polypeptide(L)'
;MRNTLCTTLLCGLISFPTSASDSFNFQVATGFPFVSSVEASVPLQERNGRAYLNARLSIDAGAALGYEYALDPQQQHALGAVIGSIGIRGRDCNQEDGFEQVGCALTSLFRSRVDGVGVTYSFNNSGLNQRGFRARVEAGRGKHLSSGTQQWVANLVIGYQF
;
A
#
# COMPACT_ATOMS: atom_id res chain seq x y z
N MET A 1 -22.04 16.53 33.09
CA MET A 1 -21.52 17.24 31.91
C MET A 1 -20.02 16.97 31.80
N ARG A 2 -19.60 16.04 30.94
CA ARG A 2 -18.22 15.90 30.41
C ARG A 2 -18.16 14.64 29.55
N ASN A 3 -18.13 14.82 28.23
CA ASN A 3 -17.49 13.92 27.26
C ASN A 3 -17.74 14.48 25.85
N THR A 4 -16.97 15.50 25.47
CA THR A 4 -17.06 16.10 24.13
C THR A 4 -15.70 16.62 23.66
N LEU A 5 -14.64 15.82 23.82
CA LEU A 5 -13.28 16.23 23.40
C LEU A 5 -12.49 15.16 22.64
N CYS A 6 -13.07 13.98 22.36
CA CYS A 6 -12.34 12.88 21.71
C CYS A 6 -12.68 12.67 20.22
N THR A 7 -13.47 13.56 19.60
CA THR A 7 -14.05 13.31 18.26
C THR A 7 -13.58 14.26 17.17
N THR A 8 -12.73 15.25 17.48
CA THR A 8 -12.33 16.29 16.51
C THR A 8 -10.93 16.14 15.92
N LEU A 9 -10.09 15.23 16.42
CA LEU A 9 -8.72 15.07 15.90
C LEU A 9 -8.59 14.08 14.73
N LEU A 10 -9.59 13.23 14.49
CA LEU A 10 -9.50 12.15 13.48
C LEU A 10 -9.97 12.55 12.07
N CYS A 11 -10.57 13.73 11.88
CA CYS A 11 -11.09 14.17 10.58
C CYS A 11 -10.19 15.18 9.84
N GLY A 12 -9.07 15.62 10.44
CA GLY A 12 -8.25 16.72 9.90
C GLY A 12 -7.19 16.35 8.86
N LEU A 13 -6.93 15.05 8.62
CA LEU A 13 -5.78 14.61 7.81
C LEU A 13 -6.12 14.09 6.40
N ILE A 14 -7.36 14.25 5.91
CA ILE A 14 -7.77 13.73 4.58
C ILE A 14 -8.38 14.80 3.67
N SER A 15 -8.01 16.07 3.86
CA SER A 15 -8.33 17.13 2.89
C SER A 15 -7.13 17.43 2.01
N PHE A 16 -6.69 16.44 1.23
CA PHE A 16 -5.84 16.72 0.07
C PHE A 16 -6.76 17.29 -1.03
N PRO A 17 -6.43 18.44 -1.66
CA PRO A 17 -7.14 18.88 -2.84
C PRO A 17 -6.91 17.85 -3.95
N THR A 18 -7.93 17.06 -4.28
CA THR A 18 -7.94 16.16 -5.44
C THR A 18 -8.16 16.97 -6.72
N SER A 19 -7.19 17.80 -7.06
CA SER A 19 -7.04 18.30 -8.44
C SER A 19 -6.25 17.27 -9.23
N ALA A 20 -6.78 16.05 -9.34
CA ALA A 20 -6.23 15.03 -10.23
C ALA A 20 -6.98 15.15 -11.57
N SER A 21 -6.27 15.58 -12.61
CA SER A 21 -6.71 15.39 -13.99
C SER A 21 -7.01 13.90 -14.23
N ASP A 22 -7.88 13.58 -15.21
CA ASP A 22 -8.30 12.23 -15.64
C ASP A 22 -7.16 11.21 -15.96
N SER A 23 -5.90 11.61 -15.76
CA SER A 23 -4.69 10.83 -15.97
C SER A 23 -4.10 10.18 -14.71
N PHE A 24 -4.52 10.55 -13.49
CA PHE A 24 -3.97 9.99 -12.25
C PHE A 24 -5.06 9.62 -11.24
N ASN A 25 -4.99 8.39 -10.71
CA ASN A 25 -5.87 7.90 -9.66
C ASN A 25 -5.10 7.75 -8.35
N PHE A 26 -5.73 8.13 -7.24
CA PHE A 26 -5.17 8.00 -5.90
C PHE A 26 -5.97 7.01 -5.08
N GLN A 27 -5.31 6.18 -4.29
CA GLN A 27 -5.96 5.26 -3.37
C GLN A 27 -5.31 5.35 -1.99
N VAL A 28 -6.16 5.31 -0.96
CA VAL A 28 -5.74 5.09 0.42
C VAL A 28 -6.27 3.72 0.84
N ALA A 29 -5.40 2.90 1.41
CA ALA A 29 -5.71 1.55 1.82
C ALA A 29 -5.05 1.19 3.15
N THR A 30 -5.62 0.20 3.82
CA THR A 30 -5.03 -0.50 4.96
C THR A 30 -4.83 -1.96 4.57
N GLY A 31 -4.08 -2.72 5.35
CA GLY A 31 -3.84 -4.11 5.00
C GLY A 31 -3.17 -4.91 6.10
N PHE A 32 -2.69 -6.08 5.70
CA PHE A 32 -1.85 -6.93 6.53
C PHE A 32 -0.64 -7.34 5.70
N PRO A 33 0.61 -7.20 6.21
CA PRO A 33 1.00 -6.78 7.57
C PRO A 33 1.23 -5.27 7.75
N PHE A 34 0.73 -4.41 6.85
CA PHE A 34 0.95 -2.95 6.92
C PHE A 34 -0.30 -2.18 7.38
N VAL A 35 -0.12 -1.17 8.24
CA VAL A 35 -1.26 -0.46 8.85
C VAL A 35 -1.94 0.48 7.85
N SER A 36 -1.17 1.16 7.01
CA SER A 36 -1.70 2.03 5.97
C SER A 36 -0.84 1.98 4.72
N SER A 37 -1.42 2.37 3.60
CA SER A 37 -0.72 2.53 2.35
C SER A 37 -1.42 3.56 1.49
N VAL A 38 -0.61 4.30 0.73
CA VAL A 38 -1.07 5.24 -0.28
C VAL A 38 -0.60 4.73 -1.63
N GLU A 39 -1.45 4.82 -2.62
CA GLU A 39 -1.15 4.42 -3.99
C GLU A 39 -1.48 5.55 -4.94
N ALA A 40 -0.55 5.86 -5.83
CA ALA A 40 -0.78 6.67 -7.00
C ALA A 40 -0.73 5.75 -8.22
N SER A 41 -1.61 5.96 -9.19
CA SER A 41 -1.69 5.09 -10.36
C SER A 41 -2.10 5.84 -11.61
N VAL A 42 -1.66 5.31 -12.75
CA VAL A 42 -1.96 5.84 -14.08
C VAL A 42 -2.73 4.77 -14.88
N PRO A 43 -3.92 5.10 -15.42
CA PRO A 43 -4.65 4.20 -16.31
C PRO A 43 -3.91 4.08 -17.65
N LEU A 44 -3.81 2.86 -18.15
CA LEU A 44 -3.23 2.54 -19.46
C LEU A 44 -4.37 2.09 -20.37
N GLN A 45 -5.04 3.07 -20.98
CA GLN A 45 -6.29 2.91 -21.74
C GLN A 45 -6.19 1.87 -22.87
N GLU A 46 -5.03 1.78 -23.53
CA GLU A 46 -4.82 0.85 -24.65
C GLU A 46 -4.83 -0.63 -24.24
N ARG A 47 -4.65 -0.94 -22.96
CA ARG A 47 -4.49 -2.33 -22.47
C ARG A 47 -5.48 -2.70 -21.35
N ASN A 48 -6.47 -1.86 -21.07
CA ASN A 48 -7.33 -1.99 -19.88
C ASN A 48 -6.51 -2.24 -18.60
N GLY A 49 -5.37 -1.54 -18.51
CA GLY A 49 -4.38 -1.74 -17.47
C GLY A 49 -4.19 -0.52 -16.60
N ARG A 50 -3.36 -0.67 -15.57
CA ARG A 50 -2.87 0.43 -14.75
C ARG A 50 -1.46 0.14 -14.29
N ALA A 51 -0.60 1.15 -14.31
CA ALA A 51 0.64 1.12 -13.55
C ALA A 51 0.41 1.87 -12.24
N TYR A 52 0.95 1.37 -11.13
CA TYR A 52 0.78 1.99 -9.83
C TYR A 52 2.08 1.99 -9.04
N LEU A 53 2.23 3.03 -8.22
CA LEU A 53 3.25 3.16 -7.22
C LEU A 53 2.56 3.21 -5.86
N ASN A 54 2.92 2.27 -4.99
CA ASN A 54 2.33 2.14 -3.67
C ASN A 54 3.42 2.36 -2.60
N ALA A 55 3.15 3.28 -1.68
CA ALA A 55 3.93 3.48 -0.48
C ALA A 55 3.15 2.90 0.72
N ARG A 56 3.75 1.94 1.40
CA ARG A 56 3.21 1.23 2.57
C ARG A 56 3.84 1.81 3.81
N LEU A 57 3.01 2.20 4.77
CA LEU A 57 3.43 2.67 6.08
C LEU A 57 3.00 1.61 7.11
N SER A 58 3.97 1.05 7.79
CA SER A 58 3.81 0.21 8.97
C SER A 58 4.85 0.64 10.00
N ILE A 59 5.26 -0.25 10.92
CA ILE A 59 6.44 -0.06 11.77
C ILE A 59 7.69 0.27 10.91
N ASP A 60 7.71 -0.22 9.66
CA ASP A 60 8.64 0.22 8.60
C ASP A 60 7.89 0.82 7.40
N ALA A 61 8.57 1.61 6.58
CA ALA A 61 8.04 2.11 5.31
C ALA A 61 8.51 1.22 4.15
N GLY A 62 7.64 1.00 3.18
CA GLY A 62 7.93 0.23 1.97
C GLY A 62 7.43 0.96 0.74
N ALA A 63 8.10 0.79 -0.39
CA ALA A 63 7.59 1.23 -1.68
C ALA A 63 7.58 0.05 -2.65
N ALA A 64 6.54 -0.03 -3.47
CA ALA A 64 6.38 -1.05 -4.49
C ALA A 64 5.80 -0.43 -5.76
N LEU A 65 6.30 -0.87 -6.90
CA LEU A 65 5.77 -0.53 -8.21
C LEU A 65 5.08 -1.76 -8.77
N GLY A 66 3.88 -1.59 -9.33
CA GLY A 66 3.15 -2.69 -9.91
C GLY A 66 2.38 -2.31 -11.15
N TYR A 67 1.93 -3.34 -11.84
CA TYR A 67 1.11 -3.27 -13.03
C TYR A 67 -0.03 -4.27 -12.89
N GLU A 68 -1.24 -3.83 -13.18
CA GLU A 68 -2.44 -4.66 -13.18
C GLU A 68 -3.20 -4.49 -14.50
N TYR A 69 -3.84 -5.55 -14.97
CA TYR A 69 -4.74 -5.54 -16.11
C TYR A 69 -6.08 -6.17 -15.73
N ALA A 70 -7.16 -5.60 -16.26
CA ALA A 70 -8.51 -6.13 -16.06
C ALA A 70 -8.68 -7.48 -16.77
N LEU A 71 -9.33 -8.43 -16.10
CA LEU A 71 -9.63 -9.76 -16.64
C LEU A 71 -11.01 -9.83 -17.30
N ASP A 72 -11.92 -8.93 -16.94
CA ASP A 72 -13.32 -9.00 -17.31
C ASP A 72 -13.80 -7.69 -17.99
N PRO A 73 -14.89 -7.76 -18.79
CA PRO A 73 -15.43 -6.59 -19.48
C PRO A 73 -15.88 -5.47 -18.53
N GLN A 74 -16.32 -5.85 -17.32
CA GLN A 74 -16.72 -4.92 -16.25
C GLN A 74 -15.52 -4.39 -15.46
N GLN A 75 -14.31 -4.89 -15.75
CA GLN A 75 -13.04 -4.52 -15.13
C GLN A 75 -13.04 -4.67 -13.60
N GLN A 76 -13.89 -5.52 -13.03
CA GLN A 76 -14.00 -5.70 -11.59
C GLN A 76 -12.81 -6.50 -11.05
N HIS A 77 -12.41 -7.54 -11.76
CA HIS A 77 -11.23 -8.32 -11.40
C HIS A 77 -10.03 -7.91 -12.24
N ALA A 78 -8.90 -7.75 -11.58
CA ALA A 78 -7.64 -7.46 -12.23
C ALA A 78 -6.53 -8.36 -11.70
N LEU A 79 -5.60 -8.72 -12.57
CA LEU A 79 -4.43 -9.50 -12.23
C LEU A 79 -3.18 -8.72 -12.59
N GLY A 80 -2.11 -8.91 -11.83
CA GLY A 80 -0.94 -8.07 -11.97
C GLY A 80 0.32 -8.67 -11.40
N ALA A 81 1.37 -7.87 -11.54
CA ALA A 81 2.67 -8.14 -10.97
C ALA A 81 3.16 -6.90 -10.23
N VAL A 82 3.97 -7.12 -9.21
CA VAL A 82 4.51 -6.08 -8.35
C VAL A 82 5.97 -6.38 -8.05
N ILE A 83 6.77 -5.32 -7.96
CA ILE A 83 8.19 -5.37 -7.60
C ILE A 83 8.49 -4.33 -6.54
N GLY A 84 9.36 -4.68 -5.59
CA GLY A 84 9.78 -3.83 -4.49
C GLY A 84 9.44 -4.44 -3.14
N SER A 85 8.97 -3.61 -2.21
CA SER A 85 8.67 -3.99 -0.83
C SER A 85 7.41 -4.85 -0.70
N ILE A 86 7.54 -6.15 -0.95
CA ILE A 86 6.44 -7.12 -0.88
C ILE A 86 6.18 -7.67 0.53
N GLY A 87 6.98 -7.30 1.53
CA GLY A 87 6.71 -7.68 2.92
C GLY A 87 7.47 -6.81 3.91
N ILE A 88 6.84 -6.57 5.07
CA ILE A 88 7.40 -5.80 6.17
C ILE A 88 7.22 -6.63 7.44
N ARG A 89 8.31 -6.92 8.14
CA ARG A 89 8.27 -7.59 9.46
C ARG A 89 8.82 -6.61 10.49
N GLY A 90 8.00 -6.23 11.48
CA GLY A 90 8.47 -5.41 12.59
C GLY A 90 9.62 -6.10 13.31
N ARG A 91 10.68 -5.34 13.59
CA ARG A 91 11.63 -5.70 14.65
C ARG A 91 11.13 -5.09 15.94
N ASP A 92 11.24 -5.83 17.05
CA ASP A 92 11.05 -5.25 18.38
C ASP A 92 12.09 -4.14 18.57
N CYS A 93 11.62 -2.89 18.54
CA CYS A 93 12.42 -1.77 19.02
C CYS A 93 12.38 -1.86 20.54
N ASN A 94 13.40 -2.47 21.14
CA ASN A 94 13.58 -2.39 22.59
C ASN A 94 13.74 -0.90 22.95
N GLN A 95 12.88 -0.47 23.87
CA GLN A 95 12.75 0.91 24.34
C GLN A 95 14.09 1.43 24.87
N GLU A 96 14.45 2.66 24.51
CA GLU A 96 14.98 3.70 25.39
C GLU A 96 14.96 5.06 24.63
N ASP A 97 14.19 6.00 25.20
CA ASP A 97 14.21 7.48 25.06
C ASP A 97 13.92 8.23 23.72
N GLY A 98 12.67 8.70 23.61
CA GLY A 98 12.28 10.13 23.50
C GLY A 98 12.51 10.94 22.22
N PHE A 99 13.71 10.92 21.64
CA PHE A 99 14.05 11.74 20.45
C PHE A 99 14.85 10.97 19.39
N GLU A 100 15.54 9.89 19.77
CA GLU A 100 16.12 8.93 18.82
C GLU A 100 15.05 8.05 18.14
N GLN A 101 13.81 8.08 18.62
CA GLN A 101 12.69 7.31 18.09
C GLN A 101 12.34 7.70 16.64
N VAL A 102 12.49 8.97 16.26
CA VAL A 102 12.23 9.42 14.87
C VAL A 102 13.36 9.03 13.93
N GLY A 103 14.62 9.11 14.40
CA GLY A 103 15.79 8.71 13.62
C GLY A 103 15.91 7.19 13.48
N CYS A 104 15.63 6.44 14.55
CA CYS A 104 15.51 4.99 14.56
C CYS A 104 14.32 4.56 13.70
N ALA A 105 13.14 5.18 13.83
CA ALA A 105 12.02 4.91 12.92
C ALA A 105 12.45 5.12 11.48
N LEU A 106 13.00 6.28 11.09
CA LEU A 106 13.45 6.63 9.73
C LEU A 106 14.52 5.67 9.17
N THR A 107 15.46 5.18 9.98
CA THR A 107 16.52 4.25 9.55
C THR A 107 16.15 2.78 9.69
N SER A 108 15.21 2.42 10.59
CA SER A 108 14.61 1.09 10.69
C SER A 108 13.66 0.83 9.53
N LEU A 109 13.03 1.89 8.97
CA LEU A 109 12.15 1.83 7.78
C LEU A 109 12.75 1.01 6.62
N PHE A 110 14.07 0.84 6.57
CA PHE A 110 14.79 0.22 5.46
C PHE A 110 15.42 -1.14 5.78
N ARG A 111 15.30 -1.68 7.01
CA ARG A 111 16.10 -2.86 7.42
C ARG A 111 15.34 -4.18 7.59
N SER A 112 14.03 -4.16 7.83
CA SER A 112 13.21 -5.39 7.99
C SER A 112 12.18 -5.54 6.85
N ARG A 113 12.61 -5.17 5.65
CA ARG A 113 11.85 -5.21 4.41
C ARG A 113 12.25 -6.43 3.58
N VAL A 114 11.24 -7.04 2.95
CA VAL A 114 11.41 -8.09 1.96
C VAL A 114 11.23 -7.47 0.60
N ASP A 115 12.34 -7.25 -0.10
CA ASP A 115 12.33 -6.77 -1.48
C ASP A 115 12.28 -7.97 -2.42
N GLY A 116 11.35 -7.92 -3.37
CA GLY A 116 11.13 -9.04 -4.26
C GLY A 116 10.12 -8.74 -5.34
N VAL A 117 9.61 -9.83 -5.90
CA VAL A 117 8.60 -9.83 -6.94
C VAL A 117 7.39 -10.62 -6.46
N GLY A 118 6.22 -10.17 -6.86
CA GLY A 118 4.96 -10.81 -6.52
C GLY A 118 3.95 -10.68 -7.64
N VAL A 119 2.88 -11.44 -7.48
CA VAL A 119 1.66 -11.35 -8.26
C VAL A 119 0.60 -10.69 -7.41
N THR A 120 -0.28 -9.93 -8.07
CA THR A 120 -1.42 -9.29 -7.43
C THR A 120 -2.71 -9.73 -8.09
N TYR A 121 -3.75 -9.83 -7.28
CA TYR A 121 -5.11 -9.98 -7.72
C TYR A 121 -5.94 -8.92 -7.01
N SER A 122 -6.69 -8.11 -7.75
CA SER A 122 -7.53 -7.08 -7.17
C SER A 122 -8.98 -7.22 -7.63
N PHE A 123 -9.89 -6.93 -6.69
CA PHE A 123 -11.32 -6.77 -6.91
C PHE A 123 -11.68 -5.30 -6.71
N ASN A 124 -12.32 -4.71 -7.71
CA ASN A 124 -12.68 -3.30 -7.82
C ASN A 124 -14.19 -3.24 -8.03
N ASN A 125 -14.94 -2.75 -7.04
CA ASN A 125 -16.41 -2.79 -7.10
C ASN A 125 -16.98 -2.00 -8.30
N SER A 126 -16.36 -0.85 -8.62
CA SER A 126 -16.78 0.04 -9.72
C SER A 126 -15.99 -0.19 -11.01
N GLY A 127 -15.11 -1.20 -11.06
CA GLY A 127 -14.19 -1.41 -12.17
C GLY A 127 -12.81 -0.77 -11.98
N LEU A 128 -11.82 -1.29 -12.70
CA LEU A 128 -10.44 -0.84 -12.67
C LEU A 128 -10.36 0.63 -13.11
N ASN A 129 -9.54 1.42 -12.43
CA ASN A 129 -9.40 2.87 -12.68
C ASN A 129 -10.64 3.73 -12.36
N GLN A 130 -11.69 3.15 -11.77
CA GLN A 130 -12.86 3.92 -11.29
C GLN A 130 -12.82 4.14 -9.77
N ARG A 131 -13.53 5.19 -9.34
CA ARG A 131 -13.71 5.49 -7.91
C ARG A 131 -14.51 4.39 -7.23
N GLY A 132 -14.02 3.92 -6.09
CA GLY A 132 -14.75 2.94 -5.30
C GLY A 132 -13.87 2.08 -4.41
N PHE A 133 -14.52 1.08 -3.83
CA PHE A 133 -13.89 0.09 -2.98
C PHE A 133 -13.00 -0.85 -3.79
N ARG A 134 -11.81 -1.12 -3.26
CA ARG A 134 -10.85 -2.04 -3.84
C ARG A 134 -10.24 -2.95 -2.77
N ALA A 135 -10.32 -4.24 -3.01
CA ALA A 135 -9.59 -5.26 -2.27
C ALA A 135 -8.50 -5.84 -3.17
N ARG A 136 -7.29 -6.04 -2.65
CA ARG A 136 -6.17 -6.63 -3.38
C ARG A 136 -5.48 -7.66 -2.50
N VAL A 137 -5.21 -8.82 -3.09
CA VAL A 137 -4.33 -9.84 -2.54
C VAL A 137 -3.02 -9.76 -3.31
N GLU A 138 -1.90 -9.83 -2.59
CA GLU A 138 -0.57 -9.89 -3.15
C GLU A 138 0.14 -11.12 -2.59
N ALA A 139 0.82 -11.87 -3.44
CA ALA A 139 1.65 -13.00 -3.02
C ALA A 139 2.96 -12.95 -3.78
N GLY A 140 4.08 -13.12 -3.10
CA GLY A 140 5.38 -12.98 -3.72
C GLY A 140 6.51 -13.65 -2.97
N ARG A 141 7.68 -13.60 -3.59
CA ARG A 141 8.93 -14.10 -3.03
C ARG A 141 9.98 -13.01 -3.11
N GLY A 142 10.68 -12.81 -2.01
CA GLY A 142 11.72 -11.80 -1.94
C GLY A 142 12.84 -12.22 -1.01
N LYS A 143 13.84 -11.36 -0.91
CA LYS A 143 14.95 -11.53 0.02
C LYS A 143 14.78 -10.55 1.16
N HIS A 144 14.96 -11.05 2.39
CA HIS A 144 15.03 -10.19 3.56
C HIS A 144 16.34 -9.39 3.53
N LEU A 145 16.26 -8.06 3.53
CA LEU A 145 17.43 -7.19 3.38
C LEU A 145 18.51 -7.44 4.44
N SER A 146 18.13 -7.80 5.67
CA SER A 146 19.08 -8.01 6.77
C SER A 146 19.71 -9.40 6.82
N SER A 147 19.09 -10.43 6.23
CA SER A 147 19.53 -11.83 6.40
C SER A 147 19.78 -12.56 5.08
N GLY A 148 19.46 -11.94 3.95
CA GLY A 148 19.60 -12.52 2.60
C GLY A 148 18.70 -13.73 2.34
N THR A 149 17.92 -14.15 3.33
CA THR A 149 17.09 -15.35 3.27
C THR A 149 15.90 -15.10 2.36
N GLN A 150 15.62 -16.08 1.50
CA GLN A 150 14.45 -16.02 0.64
C GLN A 150 13.20 -16.39 1.46
N GLN A 151 12.16 -15.58 1.32
CA GLN A 151 10.91 -15.80 2.02
C GLN A 151 9.72 -15.57 1.09
N TRP A 152 8.67 -16.37 1.30
CA TRP A 152 7.36 -16.14 0.74
C TRP A 152 6.57 -15.18 1.63
N VAL A 153 5.90 -14.23 1.00
CA VAL A 153 5.10 -13.20 1.67
C VAL A 153 3.77 -13.09 0.96
N ALA A 154 2.72 -12.85 1.76
CA ALA A 154 1.38 -12.62 1.28
C ALA A 154 0.81 -11.39 2.00
N ASN A 155 0.16 -10.51 1.24
CA ASN A 155 -0.46 -9.32 1.76
C ASN A 155 -1.93 -9.28 1.36
N LEU A 156 -2.75 -8.76 2.26
CA LEU A 156 -4.13 -8.40 1.98
C LEU A 156 -4.25 -6.88 2.11
N VAL A 157 -4.82 -6.23 1.10
CA VAL A 157 -4.93 -4.78 1.00
C VAL A 157 -6.39 -4.45 0.76
N ILE A 158 -6.95 -3.54 1.55
CA ILE A 158 -8.32 -3.08 1.42
C ILE A 158 -8.31 -1.57 1.48
N GLY A 159 -8.92 -0.91 0.49
CA GLY A 159 -8.94 0.54 0.45
C GLY A 159 -9.99 1.13 -0.45
N TYR A 160 -9.91 2.44 -0.58
CA TYR A 160 -10.80 3.24 -1.39
C TYR A 160 -10.01 4.07 -2.39
N GLN A 161 -10.43 4.02 -3.66
CA GLN A 161 -9.85 4.79 -4.75
C GLN A 161 -10.70 6.02 -5.06
N PHE A 162 -10.01 7.15 -5.21
CA PHE A 162 -10.52 8.48 -5.54
C PHE A 162 -10.18 8.87 -6.97
#